data_AF-A0A250IMS0-F1
#
_entry.id   AF-A0A250IMS0-F1
#
_cell.length_a   1.000
_cell.length_b   1.000
_cell.length_c   1.000
_cell.angle_alpha   90.00
_cell.angle_beta   90.00
_cell.angle_gamma   90.00
#
_symmetry.space_group_name_H-M   'P 1'
#
loop_
_entity.id
_entity.type
_entity.pdbx_description
1 polymer ?
#
loop_
_entity_poly.entity_id
_entity_poly.type
_entity_poly.pdbx_seq_one_letter_code
_entity_poly.pdbx_strand_id
1 'polypeptide(L)'
;MHAPGWFSEEARTRALLPVALVCLLLLGVTGCATERQHLIERSAAYVAYRLPSEQVLEVARELLREQGYLILESRDPLYVRTSWRTKFDESLDIGGVRERHLVIGTRLDDGRFALKAYRISYTTIGRTAPHPVSSKNETTGTQRMTKGDPLSYAEPVLVRDLELEWRILSRVAPSVAHELESQVDQYLATGSN
;
A
#
# COMPACT_ATOMS: atom_id res chain seq x y z
N MET A 1 33.17 65.04 5.46
CA MET A 1 32.52 64.67 4.17
C MET A 1 33.03 63.26 3.86
N HIS A 2 32.28 62.16 3.81
CA HIS A 2 30.86 61.84 3.74
C HIS A 2 30.65 60.45 4.38
N ALA A 3 29.54 60.24 5.11
CA ALA A 3 28.91 58.91 5.23
C ALA A 3 28.20 58.57 3.90
N PRO A 4 28.00 57.29 3.52
CA PRO A 4 26.88 56.45 3.98
C PRO A 4 27.27 54.94 4.05
N GLY A 5 26.46 53.97 4.46
CA GLY A 5 25.05 53.94 4.82
C GLY A 5 24.74 52.66 5.59
N TRP A 6 24.13 52.83 6.76
CA TRP A 6 23.21 51.90 7.37
C TRP A 6 22.04 51.68 6.39
N PHE A 7 21.81 50.47 5.90
CA PHE A 7 20.48 49.94 5.59
C PHE A 7 20.60 48.46 5.19
N SER A 8 19.66 47.63 5.67
CA SER A 8 19.31 46.28 5.18
C SER A 8 19.81 45.02 5.92
N GLU A 9 19.78 45.00 7.26
CA GLU A 9 19.65 43.71 7.99
C GLU A 9 18.18 43.39 8.33
N GLU A 10 17.36 44.41 8.61
CA GLU A 10 15.95 44.26 9.00
C GLU A 10 15.04 43.70 7.89
N ALA A 11 15.43 43.81 6.63
CA ALA A 11 14.63 43.34 5.50
C ALA A 11 14.69 41.81 5.34
N ARG A 12 15.78 41.15 5.76
CA ARG A 12 15.93 39.68 5.64
C ARG A 12 15.15 38.94 6.72
N THR A 13 15.08 39.47 7.94
CA THR A 13 14.36 38.87 9.07
C THR A 13 12.83 38.92 8.90
N ARG A 14 12.29 39.95 8.24
CA ARG A 14 10.84 40.04 7.95
C ARG A 14 10.34 39.07 6.87
N ALA A 15 11.21 38.60 5.98
CA ALA A 15 10.84 37.65 4.92
C ALA A 15 10.94 36.17 5.35
N LEU A 16 11.73 35.86 6.38
CA LEU A 16 11.94 34.49 6.86
C LEU A 16 10.85 34.00 7.83
N LEU A 17 10.24 34.92 8.58
CA LEU A 17 9.14 34.64 9.50
C LEU A 17 7.89 34.04 8.83
N PRO A 18 7.36 34.58 7.71
CA PRO A 18 6.20 33.98 7.04
C PRO A 18 6.53 32.63 6.38
N VAL A 19 7.74 32.45 5.85
CA VAL A 19 8.18 31.19 5.23
C VAL A 19 8.34 30.08 6.28
N ALA A 20 8.96 30.40 7.43
CA ALA A 20 9.09 29.44 8.53
C ALA A 20 7.72 29.04 9.11
N LEU A 21 6.78 29.99 9.23
CA LEU A 21 5.42 29.72 9.71
C LEU A 21 4.63 28.84 8.74
N VAL A 22 4.74 29.09 7.43
CA VAL A 22 4.11 28.26 6.40
C VAL A 22 4.70 26.85 6.38
N CYS A 23 6.02 26.69 6.51
CA CYS A 23 6.65 25.37 6.63
C CYS A 23 6.20 24.61 7.90
N LEU A 24 6.04 25.30 9.03
CA LEU A 24 5.54 24.71 10.28
C LEU A 24 4.06 24.28 10.17
N LEU A 25 3.21 25.10 9.52
CA LEU A 25 1.82 24.75 9.23
C LEU A 25 1.72 23.55 8.27
N LEU A 26 2.57 23.49 7.25
CA LEU A 26 2.62 22.36 6.31
C LEU A 26 3.08 21.06 7.00
N LEU A 27 4.04 21.12 7.91
CA LEU A 27 4.49 19.95 8.68
C LEU A 27 3.39 19.40 9.59
N GLY A 28 2.61 20.27 10.24
CA GLY A 28 1.48 19.86 11.09
C GLY A 28 0.36 19.14 10.31
N VAL A 29 0.08 19.56 9.08
CA VAL A 29 -0.98 18.94 8.25
C VAL A 29 -0.60 17.54 7.77
N THR A 30 0.70 17.27 7.52
CA THR A 30 1.14 15.95 7.03
C THR A 30 0.99 14.83 8.05
N GLY A 31 1.19 15.12 9.34
CA GLY A 31 1.02 14.14 10.42
C GLY A 31 -0.45 13.70 10.58
N CYS A 32 -1.36 14.67 10.63
CA CYS A 32 -2.79 14.41 10.78
C CYS A 32 -3.39 13.67 9.59
N ALA A 33 -2.98 14.01 8.36
CA ALA A 33 -3.47 13.32 7.16
C ALA A 33 -3.07 11.84 7.13
N THR A 34 -1.85 11.52 7.57
CA THR A 34 -1.32 10.15 7.60
C THR A 34 -2.02 9.30 8.68
N GLU A 35 -2.21 9.86 9.88
CA GLU A 35 -2.92 9.17 10.96
C GLU A 35 -4.39 8.93 10.63
N ARG A 36 -5.08 9.96 10.09
CA ARG A 36 -6.46 9.85 9.62
C ARG A 36 -6.62 8.73 8.59
N GLN A 37 -5.76 8.72 7.57
CA GLN A 37 -5.82 7.72 6.52
C GLN A 37 -5.60 6.30 7.07
N HIS A 38 -4.62 6.12 7.97
CA HIS A 38 -4.36 4.84 8.59
C HIS A 38 -5.54 4.34 9.45
N LEU A 39 -6.23 5.24 10.18
CA LEU A 39 -7.44 4.88 10.93
C LEU A 39 -8.59 4.46 10.03
N ILE A 40 -8.77 5.15 8.90
CA ILE A 40 -9.77 4.80 7.88
C ILE A 40 -9.51 3.39 7.34
N GLU A 41 -8.30 3.15 6.86
CA GLU A 41 -7.88 1.87 6.28
C GLU A 41 -8.03 0.71 7.29
N ARG A 42 -7.60 0.94 8.54
CA ARG A 42 -7.76 -0.06 9.61
C ARG A 42 -9.23 -0.33 9.95
N SER A 43 -10.09 0.69 9.93
CA SER A 43 -11.51 0.53 10.24
C SER A 43 -12.25 -0.18 9.09
N ALA A 44 -11.92 0.16 7.85
CA ALA A 44 -12.46 -0.48 6.64
C ALA A 44 -12.21 -2.00 6.65
N ALA A 45 -11.08 -2.42 7.22
CA ALA A 45 -10.67 -3.81 7.35
C ALA A 45 -11.60 -4.70 8.21
N TYR A 46 -12.58 -4.11 8.91
CA TYR A 46 -13.58 -4.81 9.71
C TYR A 46 -14.98 -4.78 9.10
N VAL A 47 -15.15 -4.17 7.92
CA VAL A 47 -16.46 -4.07 7.27
C VAL A 47 -16.89 -5.41 6.67
N ALA A 48 -18.14 -5.78 6.94
CA ALA A 48 -18.82 -6.89 6.30
C ALA A 48 -19.91 -6.36 5.35
N TYR A 49 -19.80 -6.73 4.08
CA TYR A 49 -20.68 -6.34 3.00
C TYR A 49 -22.01 -7.09 3.06
N ARG A 50 -23.10 -6.40 2.72
CA ARG A 50 -24.43 -6.98 2.48
C ARG A 50 -24.67 -7.27 1.00
N LEU A 51 -23.60 -7.42 0.22
CA LEU A 51 -23.63 -7.64 -1.21
C LEU A 51 -23.14 -9.06 -1.55
N PRO A 52 -23.57 -9.64 -2.68
CA PRO A 52 -23.04 -10.91 -3.17
C PRO A 52 -21.53 -10.87 -3.32
N SER A 53 -20.84 -11.93 -2.90
CA SER A 53 -19.38 -12.03 -2.91
C SER A 53 -18.78 -11.74 -4.30
N GLU A 54 -19.47 -12.15 -5.36
CA GLU A 54 -19.04 -11.93 -6.75
C GLU A 54 -18.93 -10.45 -7.10
N GLN A 55 -19.91 -9.62 -6.70
CA GLN A 55 -19.90 -8.19 -6.99
C GLN A 55 -18.74 -7.50 -6.27
N VAL A 56 -18.51 -7.83 -5.00
CA VAL A 56 -17.43 -7.26 -4.21
C VAL A 56 -16.06 -7.68 -4.77
N LEU A 57 -15.91 -8.95 -5.16
CA LEU A 57 -14.68 -9.45 -5.75
C LEU A 57 -14.43 -8.94 -7.17
N GLU A 58 -15.46 -8.61 -7.95
CA GLU A 58 -15.26 -7.99 -9.26
C GLU A 58 -14.67 -6.59 -9.14
N VAL A 59 -15.13 -5.80 -8.18
CA VAL A 59 -14.50 -4.49 -7.89
C VAL A 59 -13.03 -4.67 -7.50
N ALA A 60 -12.70 -5.69 -6.72
CA ALA A 60 -11.30 -6.00 -6.41
C ALA A 60 -10.49 -6.34 -7.67
N ARG A 61 -11.06 -7.11 -8.61
CA ARG A 61 -10.40 -7.41 -9.90
C ARG A 61 -10.20 -6.15 -10.74
N GLU A 62 -11.20 -5.28 -10.82
CA GLU A 62 -11.12 -4.01 -11.54
C GLU A 62 -10.01 -3.13 -10.99
N LEU A 63 -9.97 -2.91 -9.66
CA LEU A 63 -8.92 -2.10 -9.02
C LEU A 63 -7.52 -2.65 -9.25
N LEU A 64 -7.35 -3.98 -9.19
CA LEU A 64 -6.08 -4.62 -9.48
C LEU A 64 -5.69 -4.50 -10.98
N ARG A 65 -6.65 -4.60 -11.90
CA ARG A 65 -6.41 -4.34 -13.34
C ARG A 65 -6.01 -2.89 -13.59
N GLU A 66 -6.69 -1.93 -12.94
CA GLU A 66 -6.34 -0.50 -13.00
C GLU A 66 -4.92 -0.24 -12.50
N GLN A 67 -4.45 -1.00 -11.50
CA GLN A 67 -3.07 -0.98 -11.03
C GLN A 67 -2.07 -1.66 -11.98
N GLY A 68 -2.52 -2.22 -13.09
CA GLY A 68 -1.70 -2.88 -14.10
C GLY A 68 -1.37 -4.35 -13.79
N TYR A 69 -2.11 -4.99 -12.89
CA TYR A 69 -1.95 -6.41 -12.61
C TYR A 69 -2.75 -7.28 -13.60
N LEU A 70 -2.14 -8.39 -14.01
CA LEU A 70 -2.88 -9.48 -14.66
C LEU A 70 -3.59 -10.31 -13.59
N ILE A 71 -4.91 -10.47 -13.73
CA ILE A 71 -5.70 -11.35 -12.86
C ILE A 71 -5.56 -12.79 -13.35
N LEU A 72 -5.17 -13.69 -12.45
CA LEU A 72 -5.07 -15.11 -12.76
C LEU A 72 -6.37 -15.82 -12.37
N GLU A 73 -6.78 -16.79 -13.18
CA GLU A 73 -7.91 -17.63 -12.85
C GLU A 73 -7.66 -18.43 -11.55
N SER A 74 -8.75 -18.61 -10.81
CA SER A 74 -8.84 -19.36 -9.57
C SER A 74 -9.97 -20.37 -9.70
N ARG A 75 -9.78 -21.56 -9.10
CA ARG A 75 -10.85 -22.55 -8.93
C ARG A 75 -11.77 -22.21 -7.77
N ASP A 76 -11.28 -21.41 -6.82
CA ASP A 76 -12.05 -20.92 -5.68
C ASP A 76 -12.71 -19.58 -6.06
N PRO A 77 -14.05 -19.50 -6.06
CA PRO A 77 -14.78 -18.28 -6.42
C PRO A 77 -14.63 -17.15 -5.40
N LEU A 78 -14.17 -17.45 -4.18
CA LEU A 78 -13.90 -16.47 -3.12
C LEU A 78 -12.45 -16.00 -3.12
N TYR A 79 -11.68 -16.31 -4.16
CA TYR A 79 -10.26 -16.01 -4.24
C TYR A 79 -9.92 -15.27 -5.53
N VAL A 80 -9.26 -14.12 -5.37
CA VAL A 80 -8.67 -13.36 -6.46
C VAL A 80 -7.17 -13.32 -6.24
N ARG A 81 -6.39 -13.57 -7.29
CA ARG A 81 -4.93 -13.46 -7.25
C ARG A 81 -4.38 -12.85 -8.52
N THR A 82 -3.29 -12.12 -8.39
CA THR A 82 -2.60 -11.53 -9.54
C THR A 82 -1.39 -12.37 -9.96
N SER A 83 -0.88 -12.10 -11.16
CA SER A 83 0.48 -12.49 -11.53
C SER A 83 1.50 -11.76 -10.66
N TRP A 84 2.71 -12.31 -10.61
CA TRP A 84 3.87 -11.59 -10.10
C TRP A 84 4.22 -10.42 -11.03
N ARG A 85 4.42 -9.24 -10.46
CA ARG A 85 4.93 -8.05 -11.14
C ARG A 85 6.28 -7.67 -10.56
N THR A 86 7.22 -7.27 -11.42
CA THR A 86 8.49 -6.69 -10.97
C THR A 86 8.29 -5.20 -10.71
N LYS A 87 8.64 -4.76 -9.50
CA LYS A 87 8.88 -3.36 -9.16
C LYS A 87 10.39 -3.11 -9.23
N PHE A 88 10.76 -2.06 -9.94
CA PHE A 88 12.12 -1.56 -9.90
C PHE A 88 12.27 -0.73 -8.63
N ASP A 89 13.27 -1.06 -7.83
CA ASP A 89 13.65 -0.31 -6.65
C ASP A 89 15.06 0.21 -6.91
N GLU A 90 15.19 1.51 -7.11
CA GLU A 90 16.46 2.17 -7.43
C GLU A 90 17.50 2.01 -6.31
N SER A 91 17.07 1.70 -5.08
CA SER A 91 17.98 1.42 -3.96
C SER A 91 18.63 0.04 -4.05
N LEU A 92 18.12 -0.85 -4.91
CA LEU A 92 18.65 -2.18 -5.11
C LEU A 92 19.57 -2.21 -6.33
N ASP A 93 20.85 -1.93 -6.13
CA ASP A 93 21.88 -1.91 -7.19
C ASP A 93 21.94 -3.21 -8.03
N ILE A 94 21.59 -4.36 -7.44
CA ILE A 94 21.73 -5.69 -8.05
C ILE A 94 20.44 -6.53 -7.89
N GLY A 95 19.27 -5.90 -7.75
CA GLY A 95 18.04 -6.64 -7.45
C GLY A 95 16.76 -6.06 -8.03
N GLY A 96 15.67 -6.81 -7.84
CA GLY A 96 14.31 -6.38 -8.16
C GLY A 96 13.33 -6.93 -7.13
N VAL A 97 12.29 -6.16 -6.83
CA VAL A 97 11.21 -6.59 -5.94
C VAL A 97 10.13 -7.24 -6.80
N ARG A 98 9.72 -8.47 -6.47
CA ARG A 98 8.57 -9.11 -7.10
C ARG A 98 7.40 -9.03 -6.15
N GLU A 99 6.26 -8.61 -6.65
CA GLU A 99 5.05 -8.38 -5.87
C GLU A 99 3.82 -9.02 -6.54
N ARG A 100 2.89 -9.53 -5.74
CA ARG A 100 1.55 -9.90 -6.19
C ARG A 100 0.53 -9.59 -5.10
N HIS A 101 -0.73 -9.47 -5.49
CA HIS A 101 -1.85 -9.30 -4.56
C HIS A 101 -2.74 -10.53 -4.54
N LEU A 102 -3.30 -10.79 -3.36
CA LEU A 102 -4.31 -11.80 -3.10
C LEU A 102 -5.50 -11.11 -2.45
N VAL A 103 -6.72 -11.46 -2.83
CA VAL A 103 -7.94 -11.08 -2.12
C VAL A 103 -8.70 -12.35 -1.78
N ILE A 104 -8.98 -12.52 -0.49
CA ILE A 104 -9.60 -13.72 0.07
C ILE A 104 -10.91 -13.31 0.71
N GLY A 105 -11.99 -13.87 0.19
CA GLY A 105 -13.34 -13.68 0.70
C GLY A 105 -13.73 -14.71 1.75
N THR A 106 -14.63 -14.35 2.65
CA THR A 106 -15.25 -15.24 3.63
C THR A 106 -16.72 -14.89 3.74
N ARG A 107 -17.58 -15.90 3.60
CA ARG A 107 -19.02 -15.76 3.89
C ARG A 107 -19.23 -15.95 5.38
N LEU A 108 -19.96 -15.04 6.00
CA LEU A 108 -20.31 -15.10 7.42
C LEU A 108 -21.63 -15.85 7.60
N ASP A 109 -21.85 -16.39 8.80
CA ASP A 109 -23.05 -17.19 9.12
C ASP A 109 -24.35 -16.39 8.99
N ASP A 110 -24.27 -15.06 9.09
CA ASP A 110 -25.41 -14.14 8.94
C ASP A 110 -25.67 -13.70 7.49
N GLY A 111 -25.01 -14.35 6.52
CA GLY A 111 -25.16 -14.08 5.09
C GLY A 111 -24.38 -12.87 4.59
N ARG A 112 -23.66 -12.15 5.45
CA ARG A 112 -22.74 -11.09 5.02
C ARG A 112 -21.46 -11.67 4.43
N PHE A 113 -20.75 -10.84 3.69
CA PHE A 113 -19.45 -11.17 3.10
C PHE A 113 -18.36 -10.30 3.71
N ALA A 114 -17.22 -10.87 4.06
CA ALA A 114 -16.02 -10.14 4.45
C ALA A 114 -14.89 -10.51 3.50
N LEU A 115 -13.91 -9.62 3.34
CA LEU A 115 -12.71 -9.92 2.56
C LEU A 115 -11.46 -9.44 3.30
N LYS A 116 -10.34 -10.05 2.95
CA LYS A 116 -9.01 -9.59 3.32
C LYS A 116 -8.16 -9.51 2.06
N ALA A 117 -7.48 -8.38 1.88
CA ALA A 117 -6.50 -8.23 0.84
C ALA A 117 -5.10 -8.39 1.41
N TYR A 118 -4.22 -9.00 0.64
CA TYR A 118 -2.83 -9.23 1.01
C TYR A 118 -1.91 -8.90 -0.15
N ARG A 119 -0.74 -8.38 0.19
CA ARG A 119 0.38 -8.16 -0.71
C ARG A 119 1.50 -9.11 -0.31
N ILE A 120 2.00 -9.86 -1.29
CA ILE A 120 3.17 -10.70 -1.11
C ILE A 120 4.29 -10.07 -1.91
N SER A 121 5.42 -9.81 -1.27
CA SER A 121 6.61 -9.29 -1.93
C SER A 121 7.87 -10.05 -1.52
N TYR A 122 8.81 -10.18 -2.44
CA TYR A 122 10.15 -10.67 -2.14
C TYR A 122 11.19 -10.01 -3.03
N THR A 123 12.43 -9.95 -2.53
CA THR A 123 13.55 -9.41 -3.28
C THR A 123 14.27 -10.54 -4.03
N THR A 124 14.61 -10.27 -5.29
CA THR A 124 15.44 -11.13 -6.13
C THR A 124 16.80 -10.48 -6.33
N ILE A 125 17.86 -11.29 -6.29
CA ILE A 125 19.21 -10.87 -6.69
C ILE A 125 19.38 -11.27 -8.17
N GLY A 126 19.81 -10.32 -9.00
CA GLY A 126 19.88 -10.47 -10.45
C GLY A 126 18.57 -10.07 -11.15
N ARG A 127 18.69 -9.51 -12.36
CA ARG A 127 17.57 -8.97 -13.16
C ARG A 127 16.70 -10.05 -13.84
N THR A 128 16.96 -11.32 -13.55
CA THR A 128 16.37 -12.46 -14.28
C THR A 128 15.81 -13.45 -13.27
N ALA A 129 14.59 -13.95 -13.51
CA ALA A 129 14.11 -15.13 -12.82
C ALA A 129 15.13 -16.27 -13.03
N PRO A 130 15.56 -17.01 -11.99
CA PRO A 130 16.42 -18.17 -12.21
C PRO A 130 15.70 -19.16 -13.13
N HIS A 131 16.26 -19.39 -14.33
CA HIS A 131 15.75 -20.40 -15.25
C HIS A 131 15.93 -21.80 -14.64
N PRO A 132 15.01 -22.75 -14.86
CA PRO A 132 15.05 -24.10 -14.29
C PRO A 132 16.14 -25.03 -14.88
N VAL A 133 17.29 -24.48 -15.29
CA VAL A 133 18.43 -25.24 -15.79
C VAL A 133 19.74 -24.59 -15.31
N SER A 134 20.27 -25.06 -14.18
CA SER A 134 21.73 -25.18 -14.06
C SER A 134 22.05 -26.66 -13.85
N SER A 135 22.74 -27.19 -14.85
CA SER A 135 23.23 -28.56 -14.89
C SER A 135 24.20 -28.82 -13.75
N LYS A 136 24.12 -30.03 -13.18
CA LYS A 136 25.14 -30.66 -12.33
C LYS A 136 26.54 -30.35 -12.89
N ASN A 137 27.28 -29.41 -12.30
CA ASN A 137 28.75 -29.22 -12.33
C ASN A 137 29.23 -27.77 -12.15
N GLU A 138 28.43 -26.86 -11.57
CA GLU A 138 28.97 -25.60 -11.05
C GLU A 138 29.15 -25.68 -9.52
N THR A 139 30.40 -25.60 -9.08
CA THR A 139 30.79 -25.50 -7.65
C THR A 139 30.66 -24.07 -7.12
N THR A 140 29.81 -23.25 -7.73
CA THR A 140 29.58 -21.85 -7.38
C THR A 140 28.15 -21.70 -6.86
N GLY A 141 28.02 -21.43 -5.56
CA GLY A 141 26.79 -20.86 -4.99
C GLY A 141 25.62 -21.82 -4.82
N THR A 142 25.75 -22.83 -3.95
CA THR A 142 24.60 -23.54 -3.38
C THR A 142 23.81 -22.60 -2.46
N GLN A 143 23.07 -21.65 -3.03
CA GLN A 143 22.20 -20.75 -2.27
C GLN A 143 20.90 -21.48 -1.97
N ARG A 144 20.55 -21.52 -0.68
CA ARG A 144 19.41 -22.26 -0.14
C ARG A 144 18.12 -21.58 -0.61
N MET A 145 17.47 -22.12 -1.65
CA MET A 145 16.16 -21.65 -2.10
C MET A 145 15.16 -21.78 -0.94
N THR A 146 14.48 -20.69 -0.62
CA THR A 146 13.49 -20.67 0.45
C THR A 146 12.21 -21.40 0.02
N LYS A 147 11.63 -22.19 0.93
CA LYS A 147 10.38 -22.93 0.66
C LYS A 147 9.22 -21.95 0.45
N GLY A 148 8.70 -21.85 -0.78
CA GLY A 148 7.50 -21.05 -1.08
C GLY A 148 7.36 -20.68 -2.56
N ASP A 149 8.43 -20.19 -3.19
CA ASP A 149 8.49 -19.91 -4.62
C ASP A 149 9.89 -20.29 -5.15
N PRO A 150 10.00 -21.11 -6.21
CA PRO A 150 11.29 -21.57 -6.73
C PRO A 150 12.17 -20.42 -7.27
N LEU A 151 11.65 -19.20 -7.38
CA LEU A 151 12.38 -18.04 -7.90
C LEU A 151 12.84 -17.05 -6.82
N SER A 152 12.63 -17.36 -5.53
CA SER A 152 12.98 -16.46 -4.43
C SER A 152 14.19 -16.93 -3.63
N TYR A 153 15.18 -16.04 -3.50
CA TYR A 153 16.31 -16.19 -2.58
C TYR A 153 16.01 -15.66 -1.17
N ALA A 154 14.90 -14.91 -1.01
CA ALA A 154 14.45 -14.34 0.26
C ALA A 154 13.10 -14.93 0.69
N GLU A 155 12.78 -14.88 1.98
CA GLU A 155 11.44 -15.21 2.46
C GLU A 155 10.42 -14.20 1.92
N PRO A 156 9.33 -14.66 1.28
CA PRO A 156 8.26 -13.76 0.89
C PRO A 156 7.61 -13.11 2.12
N VAL A 157 7.53 -11.78 2.10
CA VAL A 157 6.83 -11.00 3.12
C VAL A 157 5.36 -10.92 2.70
N LEU A 158 4.47 -11.39 3.57
CA LEU A 158 3.02 -11.29 3.42
C LEU A 158 2.51 -10.18 4.33
N VAL A 159 1.94 -9.12 3.74
CA VAL A 159 1.36 -7.99 4.48
C VAL A 159 -0.11 -7.85 4.11
N ARG A 160 -0.97 -7.55 5.09
CA ARG A 160 -2.36 -7.20 4.82
C ARG A 160 -2.44 -5.84 4.14
N ASP A 161 -3.14 -5.76 3.04
CA ASP A 161 -3.21 -4.58 2.17
C ASP A 161 -4.46 -3.76 2.51
N LEU A 162 -4.36 -2.96 3.58
CA LEU A 162 -5.48 -2.18 4.10
C LEU A 162 -5.91 -1.07 3.12
N GLU A 163 -4.97 -0.53 2.34
CA GLU A 163 -5.25 0.45 1.30
C GLU A 163 -6.16 -0.17 0.22
N LEU A 164 -5.86 -1.38 -0.23
CA LEU A 164 -6.70 -2.08 -1.20
C LEU A 164 -8.08 -2.42 -0.62
N GLU A 165 -8.15 -2.86 0.65
CA GLU A 165 -9.44 -3.10 1.34
C GLU A 165 -10.30 -1.84 1.41
N TRP A 166 -9.68 -0.70 1.74
CA TRP A 166 -10.35 0.61 1.73
C TRP A 166 -10.85 0.97 0.33
N ARG A 167 -10.00 0.89 -0.69
CA ARG A 167 -10.38 1.20 -2.08
C ARG A 167 -11.54 0.33 -2.57
N ILE A 168 -11.57 -0.95 -2.21
CA ILE A 168 -12.69 -1.84 -2.51
C ILE A 168 -13.95 -1.32 -1.81
N LEU A 169 -13.89 -1.03 -0.50
CA LEU A 169 -15.03 -0.49 0.25
C LEU A 169 -15.56 0.81 -0.36
N SER A 170 -14.69 1.78 -0.65
CA SER A 170 -15.08 3.09 -1.20
C SER A 170 -15.78 2.96 -2.55
N ARG A 171 -15.41 1.97 -3.38
CA ARG A 171 -16.04 1.75 -4.69
C ARG A 171 -17.33 0.92 -4.57
N VAL A 172 -17.36 -0.08 -3.69
CA VAL A 172 -18.51 -0.99 -3.52
C VAL A 172 -19.65 -0.32 -2.76
N ALA A 173 -19.34 0.41 -1.69
CA ALA A 173 -20.33 1.03 -0.82
C ALA A 173 -19.91 2.47 -0.44
N PRO A 174 -20.01 3.44 -1.36
CA PRO A 174 -19.57 4.81 -1.13
C PRO A 174 -20.22 5.47 0.10
N SER A 175 -21.49 5.15 0.39
CA SER A 175 -22.18 5.69 1.56
C SER A 175 -21.60 5.18 2.88
N VAL A 176 -21.22 3.90 2.95
CA VAL A 176 -20.58 3.30 4.14
C VAL A 176 -19.17 3.84 4.30
N ALA A 177 -18.44 4.02 3.19
CA ALA A 177 -17.13 4.64 3.21
C ALA A 177 -17.20 6.08 3.76
N HIS A 178 -18.17 6.88 3.33
CA HIS A 178 -18.35 8.23 3.83
C HIS A 178 -18.74 8.28 5.31
N GLU A 179 -19.60 7.37 5.77
CA GLU A 179 -19.93 7.24 7.19
C GLU A 179 -18.68 6.91 8.02
N LEU A 180 -17.85 5.99 7.53
CA LEU A 180 -16.60 5.60 8.19
C LEU A 180 -15.60 6.77 8.27
N GLU A 181 -15.46 7.55 7.20
CA GLU A 181 -14.66 8.78 7.21
C GLU A 181 -15.16 9.75 8.29
N SER A 182 -16.47 9.97 8.35
CA SER A 182 -17.08 10.86 9.34
C SER A 182 -16.85 10.37 10.78
N GLN A 183 -16.91 9.07 11.02
CA GLN A 183 -16.61 8.49 12.34
C GLN A 183 -15.14 8.68 12.73
N VAL A 184 -14.20 8.51 11.79
CA VAL A 184 -12.78 8.77 12.05
C VAL A 184 -12.54 10.26 12.32
N ASP A 185 -13.19 11.15 11.57
CA ASP A 185 -13.08 12.60 11.77
C ASP A 185 -13.60 13.01 13.15
N GLN A 186 -14.73 12.44 13.60
CA GLN A 186 -15.25 12.66 14.95
C GLN A 186 -14.30 12.13 16.02
N TYR A 187 -13.76 10.91 15.84
CA TYR A 187 -12.81 10.31 16.76
C TYR A 187 -11.58 11.19 16.97
N LEU A 188 -10.97 11.67 15.87
CA LEU A 188 -9.82 12.56 15.92
C LEU A 188 -10.14 13.92 16.55
N ALA A 189 -11.33 14.47 16.28
CA ALA A 189 -11.78 15.72 16.91
C ALA A 189 -11.95 15.57 18.43
N THR A 190 -12.46 14.42 18.91
CA THR A 190 -12.62 14.16 20.35
C THR A 190 -11.35 13.75 21.07
N GLY A 191 -10.41 13.08 20.40
CA GLY A 191 -9.13 12.67 20.98
C GLY A 191 -8.05 13.76 21.04
N SER A 192 -8.35 14.94 20.46
CA SER A 192 -7.48 16.13 20.45
C SER A 192 -7.65 17.05 21.68
N ASN A 193 -8.53 16.70 22.62
CA ASN A 193 -8.73 17.41 23.90
C ASN A 193 -8.13 16.64 25.07
#